data_AF-G4ZAQ7-F1
#
_entry.id   AF-G4ZAQ7-F1
#
_cell.length_a   1.000
_cell.length_b   1.000
_cell.length_c   1.000
_cell.angle_alpha   90.00
_cell.angle_beta   90.00
_cell.angle_gamma   90.00
#
_symmetry.space_group_name_H-M   'P 1'
#
loop_
_entity.id
_entity.type
_entity.pdbx_description
1 polymer ?
#
loop_
_entity_poly.entity_id
_entity_poly.type
_entity_poly.pdbx_seq_one_letter_code
_entity_poly.pdbx_strand_id
1 'polypeptide(L)'
;MPQAINELDVDFEAQIQEIKRLISSSNDAERRTALEEQLRDLELQRIQDEQEQQQQQGQLDPSSAANRRKSFRPASAKPRMTPLTPLAEDAEVVPSSLHDLDAHRLDDAGLALVSEVFSSSYDETFGPANVLETGSRTLWVSSGMFPQFLRIVLREPKRVAAVEITCRHVTKLQIRASPSRNVAVNRMAVVGELEVSAADSGKLDTHRFALTRRGSQNDEGKGADEKENTEPAVEAIQIDIESGYSDFVCVYFVRLRIASSGHIAT
;
A
#
# COMPACT_ATOMS: atom_id res chain seq x y z
N MET A 1 -6.59 -54.53 22.07
CA MET A 1 -6.26 -53.29 21.33
C MET A 1 -7.51 -52.45 21.28
N PRO A 2 -7.62 -51.33 22.01
CA PRO A 2 -8.73 -50.41 21.85
C PRO A 2 -8.45 -49.49 20.67
N GLN A 3 -9.48 -49.27 19.85
CA GLN A 3 -9.48 -48.39 18.69
C GLN A 3 -9.55 -46.93 19.16
N ALA A 4 -8.64 -46.07 18.68
CA ALA A 4 -8.75 -44.64 18.85
C ALA A 4 -9.94 -44.15 18.02
N ILE A 5 -10.90 -43.57 18.72
CA ILE A 5 -12.13 -42.98 18.20
C ILE A 5 -11.72 -41.70 17.45
N ASN A 6 -12.24 -41.52 16.23
CA ASN A 6 -12.13 -40.28 15.46
C ASN A 6 -12.49 -39.08 16.35
N GLU A 7 -11.50 -38.29 16.73
CA GLU A 7 -11.74 -36.93 17.24
C GLU A 7 -12.39 -36.15 16.09
N LEU A 8 -13.57 -35.60 16.37
CA LEU A 8 -14.24 -34.69 15.45
C LEU A 8 -13.29 -33.52 15.22
N ASP A 9 -12.78 -33.40 14.00
CA ASP A 9 -12.08 -32.21 13.54
C ASP A 9 -13.10 -31.07 13.55
N VAL A 10 -13.11 -30.31 14.65
CA VAL A 10 -13.95 -29.13 14.79
C VAL A 10 -13.39 -28.12 13.81
N ASP A 11 -14.08 -27.91 12.69
CA ASP A 11 -13.70 -26.92 11.70
C ASP A 11 -13.92 -25.51 12.29
N PHE A 12 -12.94 -25.05 13.07
CA PHE A 12 -12.92 -23.74 13.71
C PHE A 12 -13.14 -22.61 12.71
N GLU A 13 -12.66 -22.78 11.47
CA GLU A 13 -12.82 -21.80 10.40
C GLU A 13 -14.28 -21.68 9.98
N ALA A 14 -14.98 -22.81 9.79
CA ALA A 14 -16.41 -22.82 9.49
C ALA A 14 -17.25 -22.22 10.64
N GLN A 15 -16.89 -22.51 11.89
CA GLN A 15 -17.61 -21.98 13.06
C GLN A 15 -17.41 -20.46 13.23
N ILE A 16 -16.20 -19.96 13.00
CA ILE A 16 -15.86 -18.54 13.02
C ILE A 16 -16.64 -17.77 11.93
N GLN A 17 -16.69 -18.30 10.71
CA GLN A 17 -17.42 -17.67 9.61
C GLN A 17 -18.92 -17.61 9.87
N GLU A 18 -19.50 -18.65 10.46
CA GLU A 18 -20.91 -18.69 10.82
C GLU A 18 -21.26 -17.69 11.93
N ILE A 19 -20.42 -17.54 12.96
CA ILE A 19 -20.63 -16.55 14.03
C ILE A 19 -20.53 -15.13 13.47
N LYS A 20 -19.55 -14.86 12.59
CA LYS A 20 -19.43 -13.56 11.90
C LYS A 20 -20.72 -13.25 11.11
N ARG A 21 -21.28 -14.23 10.41
CA ARG A 21 -22.57 -14.10 9.70
C ARG A 21 -23.74 -13.81 10.65
N LEU A 22 -23.77 -14.45 11.82
CA LEU A 22 -24.81 -14.23 12.83
C LEU A 22 -24.70 -12.84 13.49
N ILE A 23 -23.49 -12.33 13.72
CA ILE A 23 -23.25 -10.97 14.20
C ILE A 23 -23.77 -9.95 13.20
N SER A 24 -23.46 -10.13 11.91
CA SER A 24 -23.89 -9.24 10.83
C SER A 24 -25.40 -9.26 10.59
N SER A 25 -26.08 -10.37 10.89
CA SER A 25 -27.54 -10.52 10.70
C SER A 25 -28.37 -10.31 11.97
N SER A 26 -27.75 -10.22 13.14
CA SER A 26 -28.44 -9.94 14.41
C SER A 26 -28.69 -8.44 14.58
N ASN A 27 -29.94 -8.08 14.86
CA ASN A 27 -30.36 -6.72 15.21
C ASN A 27 -30.45 -6.47 16.72
N ASP A 28 -30.28 -7.51 17.54
CA ASP A 28 -30.29 -7.43 19.00
C ASP A 28 -28.86 -7.16 19.51
N ALA A 29 -28.71 -6.09 20.30
CA ALA A 29 -27.43 -5.62 20.83
C ALA A 29 -26.84 -6.56 21.90
N GLU A 30 -27.68 -7.13 22.77
CA GLU A 30 -27.23 -8.07 23.81
C GLU A 30 -26.76 -9.37 23.16
N ARG A 31 -27.55 -9.87 22.20
CA ARG A 31 -27.19 -11.06 21.42
C ARG A 31 -25.95 -10.86 20.57
N ARG A 32 -25.75 -9.67 19.98
CA ARG A 32 -24.55 -9.35 19.21
C ARG A 32 -23.30 -9.36 20.10
N THR A 33 -23.39 -8.75 21.28
CA THR A 33 -22.27 -8.72 22.25
C THR A 33 -21.88 -10.13 22.68
N ALA A 34 -22.85 -11.00 22.95
CA ALA A 34 -22.59 -12.41 23.32
C ALA A 34 -21.93 -13.21 22.18
N LEU A 35 -22.33 -12.97 20.91
CA LEU A 35 -21.71 -13.62 19.75
C LEU A 35 -20.29 -13.09 19.48
N GLU A 36 -20.04 -11.81 19.72
CA GLU A 36 -18.70 -11.22 19.63
C GLU A 36 -17.76 -11.76 20.70
N GLU A 37 -18.25 -12.01 21.92
CA GLU A 37 -17.49 -12.67 22.99
C GLU A 37 -17.17 -14.13 22.61
N GLN A 38 -18.17 -14.87 22.14
CA GLN A 38 -17.99 -16.26 21.68
C GLN A 38 -16.99 -16.36 20.51
N LEU A 39 -16.96 -15.36 19.62
CA LEU A 39 -15.98 -15.30 18.53
C LEU A 39 -14.55 -15.15 19.06
N ARG A 40 -14.32 -14.28 20.06
CA ARG A 40 -12.99 -14.11 20.67
C ARG A 40 -12.52 -15.38 21.37
N ASP A 41 -13.42 -16.06 22.08
CA ASP A 41 -13.09 -17.30 22.78
C ASP A 41 -12.67 -18.41 21.80
N LEU A 42 -13.37 -18.53 20.67
CA LEU A 42 -13.01 -19.49 19.63
C LEU A 42 -11.68 -19.16 18.93
N GLU A 43 -11.40 -17.88 18.69
CA GLU A 43 -10.11 -17.46 18.12
C GLU A 43 -8.95 -17.73 19.09
N LEU A 44 -9.15 -17.51 20.40
CA LEU A 44 -8.17 -17.87 21.43
C LEU A 44 -7.93 -19.38 21.52
N GLN A 45 -8.99 -20.17 21.46
CA GLN A 45 -8.88 -21.63 21.52
C GLN A 45 -8.16 -22.20 20.30
N ARG A 46 -8.42 -21.67 19.10
CA ARG A 46 -7.67 -22.03 17.89
C ARG A 46 -6.16 -21.75 18.05
N ILE A 47 -5.80 -20.58 18.58
CA ILE A 47 -4.39 -20.22 18.79
C ILE A 47 -3.74 -21.16 19.80
N GLN A 48 -4.46 -21.54 20.86
CA GLN A 48 -3.96 -22.48 21.85
C GLN A 48 -3.74 -23.88 21.25
N ASP A 49 -4.70 -24.40 20.49
CA ASP A 49 -4.58 -25.70 19.82
C ASP A 49 -3.43 -25.72 18.80
N GLU A 50 -3.23 -24.62 18.07
CA GLU A 50 -2.11 -24.46 17.14
C GLU A 50 -0.76 -24.43 17.88
N GLN A 51 -0.69 -23.78 19.05
CA GLN A 51 0.50 -23.80 19.90
C GLN A 51 0.76 -25.18 20.52
N GLU A 52 -0.28 -25.90 20.93
CA GLU A 52 -0.16 -27.25 21.48
C GLU A 52 0.30 -28.25 20.40
N GLN A 53 -0.17 -28.12 19.16
CA GLN A 53 0.34 -28.91 18.02
C GLN A 53 1.80 -28.59 17.70
N GLN A 54 2.22 -27.32 17.72
CA GLN A 54 3.61 -26.93 17.52
C GLN A 54 4.53 -27.44 18.66
N GLN A 55 4.05 -27.46 19.91
CA GLN A 55 4.80 -28.00 21.05
C GLN A 55 4.90 -29.54 20.99
N GLN A 56 3.86 -30.25 20.54
CA GLN A 56 3.93 -31.70 20.32
C GLN A 56 4.87 -32.08 19.18
N GLN A 57 5.02 -31.22 18.15
CA GLN A 57 5.95 -31.45 17.05
C GLN A 57 7.41 -31.07 17.39
N GLY A 58 7.64 -30.30 18.47
CA GLY A 58 8.95 -29.88 18.97
C GLY A 58 9.57 -30.77 20.06
N GLN A 59 8.92 -31.87 20.48
CA GLN A 59 9.35 -32.70 21.60
C GLN A 59 9.94 -34.07 21.21
N LEU A 60 10.62 -34.14 20.05
CA LEU A 60 11.57 -35.22 19.75
C LEU A 60 12.92 -34.63 19.29
N ASP A 61 13.82 -34.62 20.28
CA ASP A 61 15.28 -34.42 20.26
C ASP A 61 15.88 -32.99 20.21
N PRO A 62 16.60 -32.58 21.29
CA PRO A 62 17.62 -31.56 21.22
C PRO A 62 18.97 -32.21 20.90
N SER A 63 19.56 -31.93 19.74
CA SER A 63 20.98 -31.59 19.65
C SER A 63 21.53 -31.60 18.21
N SER A 64 22.52 -30.72 18.08
CA SER A 64 23.61 -30.76 17.12
C SER A 64 23.41 -30.04 15.79
N ALA A 65 24.18 -28.96 15.71
CA ALA A 65 24.55 -28.26 14.52
C ALA A 65 25.24 -29.17 13.48
N ALA A 66 25.25 -28.63 12.26
CA ALA A 66 26.25 -28.86 11.23
C ALA A 66 26.17 -30.16 10.40
N ASN A 67 25.90 -29.91 9.12
CA ASN A 67 26.62 -30.47 7.96
C ASN A 67 26.30 -31.90 7.49
N ARG A 68 26.29 -32.00 6.14
CA ARG A 68 26.55 -33.15 5.26
C ARG A 68 25.43 -34.16 4.95
N ARG A 69 24.93 -34.01 3.71
CA ARG A 69 25.09 -34.97 2.58
C ARG A 69 25.29 -36.47 2.95
N LYS A 70 24.32 -37.33 2.59
CA LYS A 70 24.38 -38.44 1.58
C LYS A 70 23.38 -39.59 1.88
N SER A 71 22.57 -39.90 0.86
CA SER A 71 22.06 -41.22 0.41
C SER A 71 21.76 -42.34 1.42
N PHE A 72 20.56 -42.95 1.35
CA PHE A 72 20.27 -44.20 0.62
C PHE A 72 18.75 -44.55 0.73
N ARG A 73 18.17 -45.00 -0.40
CA ARG A 73 16.85 -45.67 -0.57
C ARG A 73 16.88 -47.09 0.06
N PRO A 74 15.77 -47.87 0.28
CA PRO A 74 14.63 -48.16 -0.65
C PRO A 74 13.27 -48.43 0.09
N ALA A 75 12.11 -48.84 -0.46
CA ALA A 75 11.65 -49.40 -1.72
C ALA A 75 10.11 -49.15 -1.91
N SER A 76 9.68 -49.09 -3.17
CA SER A 76 8.44 -49.69 -3.72
C SER A 76 7.05 -49.31 -3.16
N ALA A 77 6.32 -48.46 -3.90
CA ALA A 77 4.89 -48.66 -4.20
C ALA A 77 4.56 -48.01 -5.57
N LYS A 78 3.94 -48.79 -6.46
CA LYS A 78 3.59 -48.43 -7.85
C LYS A 78 2.37 -47.48 -7.90
N PRO A 79 2.41 -46.35 -8.62
CA PRO A 79 1.21 -45.65 -9.05
C PRO A 79 0.76 -46.16 -10.44
N ARG A 80 -0.52 -46.51 -10.53
CA ARG A 80 -1.22 -46.94 -11.74
C ARG A 80 -1.51 -45.69 -12.60
N MET A 81 -0.87 -45.58 -13.75
CA MET A 81 -1.09 -44.47 -14.69
C MET A 81 -2.44 -44.62 -15.40
N THR A 82 -3.31 -43.63 -15.27
CA THR A 82 -4.39 -43.34 -16.21
C THR A 82 -3.92 -42.25 -17.17
N PRO A 83 -3.97 -42.44 -18.50
CA PRO A 83 -3.55 -41.41 -19.45
C PRO A 83 -4.65 -40.34 -19.55
N LEU A 84 -4.35 -39.12 -19.09
CA LEU A 84 -5.16 -37.95 -19.38
C LEU A 84 -4.80 -37.42 -20.77
N THR A 85 -5.81 -37.33 -21.63
CA THR A 85 -5.78 -36.71 -22.96
C THR A 85 -5.34 -35.23 -22.86
N PRO A 86 -4.43 -34.75 -23.73
CA PRO A 86 -4.07 -33.34 -23.78
C PRO A 86 -5.24 -32.56 -24.39
N LEU A 87 -5.81 -31.63 -23.63
CA LEU A 87 -6.78 -30.68 -24.14
C LEU A 87 -6.03 -29.63 -24.97
N ALA A 88 -6.48 -29.45 -26.20
CA ALA A 88 -5.98 -28.44 -27.10
C ALA A 88 -6.18 -27.04 -26.49
N GLU A 89 -5.08 -26.33 -26.44
CA GLU A 89 -4.90 -24.88 -26.38
C GLU A 89 -5.89 -24.13 -27.30
N ASP A 90 -7.02 -23.70 -26.74
CA ASP A 90 -7.82 -22.62 -27.28
C ASP A 90 -7.13 -21.29 -26.94
N ALA A 91 -6.41 -20.78 -27.94
CA ALA A 91 -6.06 -19.38 -28.05
C ALA A 91 -7.33 -18.58 -28.33
N GLU A 92 -7.75 -17.71 -27.40
CA GLU A 92 -8.38 -16.40 -27.67
C GLU A 92 -8.83 -15.74 -26.35
N VAL A 93 -7.88 -15.14 -25.63
CA VAL A 93 -8.17 -13.92 -24.87
C VAL A 93 -7.06 -12.94 -25.18
N VAL A 94 -7.40 -11.94 -25.99
CA VAL A 94 -6.55 -10.79 -26.31
C VAL A 94 -6.17 -10.10 -24.98
N PRO A 95 -4.89 -10.07 -24.57
CA PRO A 95 -4.45 -9.27 -23.44
C PRO A 95 -4.27 -7.83 -23.92
N SER A 96 -5.37 -7.17 -24.29
CA SER A 96 -5.35 -5.73 -24.48
C SER A 96 -5.41 -5.05 -23.11
N SER A 97 -4.32 -4.35 -22.78
CA SER A 97 -4.19 -3.29 -21.76
C SER A 97 -3.50 -3.61 -20.41
N LEU A 98 -2.42 -4.41 -20.39
CA LEU A 98 -1.52 -4.43 -19.23
C LEU A 98 -0.04 -4.14 -19.58
N HIS A 99 0.21 -3.56 -20.75
CA HIS A 99 1.56 -3.15 -21.18
C HIS A 99 1.90 -1.67 -20.94
N ASP A 100 1.01 -0.86 -20.35
CA ASP A 100 1.31 0.55 -20.05
C ASP A 100 2.01 0.79 -18.70
N LEU A 101 2.24 -0.25 -17.90
CA LEU A 101 2.94 -0.10 -16.61
C LEU A 101 4.47 -0.25 -16.71
N ASP A 102 5.00 -0.80 -17.80
CA ASP A 102 6.46 -1.04 -17.96
C ASP A 102 7.22 0.14 -18.59
N ALA A 103 6.53 1.17 -19.11
CA ALA A 103 7.15 2.32 -19.76
C ALA A 103 7.76 3.37 -18.79
N HIS A 104 7.71 3.14 -17.47
CA HIS A 104 8.12 4.12 -16.46
C HIS A 104 9.20 3.63 -15.49
N ARG A 105 9.98 2.64 -15.91
CA ARG A 105 11.01 1.97 -15.10
C ARG A 105 12.31 2.76 -14.90
N LEU A 106 12.26 4.08 -15.01
CA LEU A 106 13.39 5.00 -14.82
C LEU A 106 12.94 6.10 -13.87
N ASP A 107 13.19 5.88 -12.58
CA ASP A 107 13.85 6.85 -11.69
C ASP A 107 13.87 6.29 -10.27
N ASP A 108 14.83 5.41 -10.00
CA ASP A 108 15.27 4.98 -8.65
C ASP A 108 15.75 6.17 -7.78
N ALA A 109 15.76 7.38 -8.35
CA ALA A 109 16.05 8.62 -7.66
C ALA A 109 15.03 8.95 -6.56
N GLY A 110 13.77 8.52 -6.67
CA GLY A 110 12.72 8.89 -5.71
C GLY A 110 13.07 8.56 -4.25
N LEU A 111 13.51 7.32 -3.99
CA LEU A 111 13.90 6.86 -2.65
C LEU A 111 15.19 7.51 -2.16
N ALA A 112 16.17 7.72 -3.05
CA ALA A 112 17.45 8.32 -2.68
C ALA A 112 17.33 9.79 -2.24
N LEU A 113 16.30 10.49 -2.74
CA LEU A 113 16.06 11.90 -2.45
C LEU A 113 15.29 12.15 -1.15
N VAL A 114 14.56 11.16 -0.66
CA VAL A 114 13.67 11.27 0.49
C VAL A 114 14.40 10.87 1.77
N SER A 115 14.24 11.67 2.82
CA SER A 115 14.73 11.34 4.16
C SER A 115 13.68 10.57 4.95
N GLU A 116 12.43 11.04 4.91
CA GLU A 116 11.36 10.55 5.77
C GLU A 116 10.01 10.63 5.04
N VAL A 117 9.13 9.67 5.31
CA VAL A 117 7.73 9.68 4.88
C VAL A 117 6.84 9.44 6.08
N PHE A 118 5.88 10.32 6.30
CA PHE A 118 4.91 10.26 7.39
C PHE A 118 3.51 10.15 6.83
N SER A 119 2.61 9.50 7.58
CA SER A 119 1.18 9.59 7.33
C SER A 119 0.41 9.71 8.63
N SER A 120 -0.83 10.19 8.55
CA SER A 120 -1.77 10.23 9.69
C SER A 120 -2.20 8.83 10.14
N SER A 121 -2.33 7.91 9.19
CA SER A 121 -2.66 6.50 9.43
C SER A 121 -2.06 5.64 8.32
N TYR A 122 -1.96 4.34 8.55
CA TYR A 122 -1.63 3.37 7.51
C TYR A 122 -2.06 1.96 7.94
N ASP A 123 -2.31 1.10 6.98
CA ASP A 123 -2.35 -0.35 7.19
C ASP A 123 -0.92 -0.89 7.35
N GLU A 124 -0.66 -1.76 8.32
CA GLU A 124 0.68 -2.30 8.63
C GLU A 124 1.34 -3.01 7.43
N THR A 125 0.54 -3.58 6.53
CA THR A 125 1.00 -4.22 5.30
C THR A 125 1.35 -3.21 4.21
N PHE A 126 0.72 -2.03 4.25
CA PHE A 126 0.75 -0.98 3.24
C PHE A 126 1.17 0.37 3.83
N GLY A 127 2.40 0.41 4.37
CA GLY A 127 2.98 1.58 5.01
C GLY A 127 3.21 2.78 4.05
N PRO A 128 3.45 3.98 4.59
CA PRO A 128 3.55 5.21 3.80
C PRO A 128 4.76 5.26 2.87
N ALA A 129 5.88 4.61 3.21
CA ALA A 129 7.08 4.59 2.37
C ALA A 129 6.88 3.85 1.04
N ASN A 130 5.92 2.91 0.98
CA ASN A 130 5.61 2.08 -0.18
C ASN A 130 5.26 2.89 -1.43
N VAL A 131 4.75 4.12 -1.26
CA VAL A 131 4.38 5.02 -2.37
C VAL A 131 5.57 5.50 -3.21
N LEU A 132 6.78 5.34 -2.69
CA LEU A 132 8.03 5.71 -3.36
C LEU A 132 8.74 4.49 -3.97
N GLU A 133 8.30 3.27 -3.63
CA GLU A 133 8.90 2.04 -4.11
C GLU A 133 8.36 1.65 -5.50
N THR A 134 9.10 0.80 -6.21
CA THR A 134 8.73 0.25 -7.53
C THR A 134 8.58 -1.28 -7.49
N GLY A 135 8.14 -1.83 -6.35
CA GLY A 135 7.98 -3.27 -6.09
C GLY A 135 6.56 -3.83 -6.25
N SER A 136 6.27 -4.94 -5.54
CA SER A 136 4.94 -5.57 -5.53
C SER A 136 3.98 -4.97 -4.48
N ARG A 137 4.49 -4.17 -3.54
CA ARG A 137 3.72 -3.47 -2.50
C ARG A 137 3.90 -1.97 -2.65
N THR A 138 3.40 -1.43 -3.74
CA THR A 138 3.58 -0.03 -4.12
C THR A 138 2.30 0.73 -3.85
N LEU A 139 1.79 0.64 -2.63
CA LEU A 139 0.68 1.47 -2.22
C LEU A 139 0.69 1.67 -0.72
N TRP A 140 0.19 2.83 -0.34
CA TRP A 140 -0.25 3.18 0.99
C TRP A 140 -1.77 3.13 1.05
N VAL A 141 -2.31 2.52 2.12
CA VAL A 141 -3.75 2.53 2.42
C VAL A 141 -3.96 3.30 3.70
N SER A 142 -4.88 4.27 3.69
CA SER A 142 -5.32 4.92 4.92
C SER A 142 -6.17 3.98 5.78
N SER A 143 -6.02 4.00 7.09
CA SER A 143 -6.77 3.13 8.03
C SER A 143 -7.69 3.92 8.98
N GLY A 144 -8.22 5.07 8.55
CA GLY A 144 -9.10 5.90 9.40
C GLY A 144 -9.89 6.98 8.68
N MET A 145 -10.65 7.75 9.46
CA MET A 145 -11.55 8.81 8.98
C MET A 145 -10.80 10.01 8.40
N PHE A 146 -11.35 10.65 7.37
CA PHE A 146 -10.80 11.88 6.81
C PHE A 146 -10.90 13.07 7.79
N PRO A 147 -9.99 14.07 7.69
CA PRO A 147 -8.89 14.18 6.73
C PRO A 147 -7.71 13.26 7.07
N GLN A 148 -7.03 12.78 6.03
CA GLN A 148 -5.81 11.99 6.14
C GLN A 148 -4.67 12.74 5.42
N PHE A 149 -3.42 12.47 5.76
CA PHE A 149 -2.28 13.06 5.06
C PHE A 149 -1.16 12.06 4.83
N LEU A 150 -0.36 12.35 3.81
CA LEU A 150 0.93 11.73 3.52
C LEU A 150 1.96 12.85 3.30
N ARG A 151 3.00 12.89 4.12
CA ARG A 151 4.05 13.90 4.07
C ARG A 151 5.38 13.28 3.69
N ILE A 152 6.01 13.83 2.67
CA ILE A 152 7.31 13.42 2.15
C ILE A 152 8.30 14.53 2.47
N VAL A 153 9.40 14.18 3.14
CA VAL A 153 10.49 15.09 3.47
C VAL A 153 11.72 14.70 2.66
N LEU A 154 12.30 15.67 1.96
CA LEU A 154 13.51 15.48 1.18
C LEU A 154 14.75 15.62 2.06
N ARG A 155 15.81 14.90 1.72
CA ARG A 155 17.11 14.97 2.41
C ARG A 155 17.75 16.35 2.31
N GLU A 156 17.50 17.03 1.19
CA GLU A 156 18.01 18.36 0.89
C GLU A 156 16.97 19.13 0.07
N PRO A 157 16.90 20.47 0.20
CA PRO A 157 16.01 21.28 -0.62
C PRO A 157 16.29 21.11 -2.12
N LYS A 158 15.29 20.69 -2.89
CA LYS A 158 15.40 20.44 -4.35
C LYS A 158 14.40 21.26 -5.13
N ARG A 159 14.77 21.68 -6.34
CA ARG A 159 13.81 22.25 -7.29
C ARG A 159 12.96 21.13 -7.87
N VAL A 160 11.72 21.01 -7.40
CA VAL A 160 10.76 20.02 -7.88
C VAL A 160 9.90 20.69 -8.95
N ALA A 161 9.98 20.20 -10.19
CA ALA A 161 9.18 20.71 -11.31
C ALA A 161 7.72 20.24 -11.23
N ALA A 162 7.49 19.00 -10.82
CA ALA A 162 6.15 18.44 -10.69
C ALA A 162 6.08 17.30 -9.67
N VAL A 163 4.89 17.11 -9.10
CA VAL A 163 4.51 15.95 -8.30
C VAL A 163 3.47 15.17 -9.10
N GLU A 164 3.69 13.89 -9.31
CA GLU A 164 2.74 12.98 -9.93
C GLU A 164 2.22 12.02 -8.85
N ILE A 165 0.91 11.91 -8.74
CA ILE A 165 0.23 11.07 -7.73
C ILE A 165 -0.71 10.12 -8.47
N THR A 166 -0.52 8.83 -8.28
CA THR A 166 -1.45 7.80 -8.73
C THR A 166 -2.28 7.34 -7.55
N CYS A 167 -3.60 7.54 -7.57
CA CYS A 167 -4.47 7.24 -6.44
C CYS A 167 -5.82 6.66 -6.86
N ARG A 168 -6.55 6.09 -5.89
CA ARG A 168 -7.90 5.54 -6.03
C ARG A 168 -8.75 5.87 -4.81
N HIS A 169 -10.07 5.95 -5.01
CA HIS A 169 -11.07 6.27 -3.97
C HIS A 169 -10.93 7.65 -3.34
N VAL A 170 -10.10 8.53 -3.89
CA VAL A 170 -9.97 9.92 -3.45
C VAL A 170 -11.09 10.74 -4.09
N THR A 171 -11.78 11.56 -3.29
CA THR A 171 -12.76 12.54 -3.79
C THR A 171 -12.11 13.91 -3.88
N LYS A 172 -11.39 14.32 -2.82
CA LYS A 172 -10.74 15.63 -2.75
C LYS A 172 -9.35 15.52 -2.13
N LEU A 173 -8.37 16.07 -2.84
CA LEU A 173 -6.97 16.08 -2.45
C LEU A 173 -6.36 17.47 -2.66
N GLN A 174 -5.45 17.86 -1.77
CA GLN A 174 -4.68 19.08 -1.85
C GLN A 174 -3.20 18.76 -1.64
N ILE A 175 -2.34 19.40 -2.44
CA ILE A 175 -0.89 19.29 -2.31
C ILE A 175 -0.37 20.60 -1.77
N ARG A 176 0.44 20.49 -0.72
CA ARG A 176 1.17 21.59 -0.12
C ARG A 176 2.67 21.34 -0.24
N ALA A 177 3.43 22.40 -0.47
CA ALA A 177 4.89 22.35 -0.51
C ALA A 177 5.50 23.43 0.39
N SER A 178 6.70 23.15 0.88
CA SER A 178 7.46 24.05 1.74
C SER A 178 8.96 23.97 1.42
N PRO A 179 9.69 25.09 1.46
CA PRO A 179 11.14 25.11 1.34
C PRO A 179 11.87 24.59 2.58
N SER A 180 11.16 24.34 3.68
CA SER A 180 11.73 23.84 4.92
C SER A 180 10.99 22.60 5.43
N ARG A 181 11.76 21.61 5.92
CA ARG A 181 11.26 20.35 6.48
C ARG A 181 10.36 20.51 7.71
N ASN A 182 10.65 21.49 8.57
CA ASN A 182 10.01 21.66 9.89
C ASN A 182 8.98 22.80 9.88
N VAL A 183 8.09 22.77 8.89
CA VAL A 183 7.05 23.78 8.74
C VAL A 183 5.69 23.21 9.12
N ALA A 184 4.94 23.99 9.90
CA ALA A 184 3.55 23.70 10.23
C ALA A 184 2.67 23.76 8.97
N VAL A 185 1.70 22.85 8.86
CA VAL A 185 0.87 22.66 7.66
C VAL A 185 0.19 23.96 7.19
N ASN A 186 -0.26 24.78 8.13
CA ASN A 186 -0.90 26.08 7.85
C ASN A 186 0.04 27.14 7.24
N ARG A 187 1.36 26.90 7.26
CA ARG A 187 2.39 27.76 6.66
C ARG A 187 2.96 27.17 5.36
N MET A 188 2.54 25.97 4.97
CA MET A 188 2.92 25.38 3.68
C MET A 188 2.07 26.01 2.57
N ALA A 189 2.67 26.24 1.41
CA ALA A 189 1.97 26.81 0.26
C ALA A 189 1.18 25.71 -0.46
N VAL A 190 -0.08 25.98 -0.78
CA VAL A 190 -0.88 25.09 -1.64
C VAL A 190 -0.37 25.21 -3.07
N VAL A 191 0.02 24.09 -3.66
CA VAL A 191 0.60 24.00 -5.01
C VAL A 191 -0.29 23.23 -6.00
N GLY A 192 -1.30 22.54 -5.51
CA GLY A 192 -2.23 21.79 -6.35
C GLY A 192 -3.45 21.35 -5.58
N GLU A 193 -4.57 21.24 -6.28
CA GLU A 193 -5.83 20.70 -5.77
C GLU A 193 -6.40 19.77 -6.81
N LEU A 194 -7.08 18.72 -6.35
CA LEU A 194 -7.77 17.74 -7.17
C LEU A 194 -9.12 17.46 -6.56
N GLU A 195 -10.13 17.50 -7.40
CA GLU A 195 -11.45 16.97 -7.11
C GLU A 195 -11.78 15.94 -8.18
N VAL A 196 -12.05 14.71 -7.74
CA VAL A 196 -12.36 13.57 -8.61
C VAL A 196 -13.88 13.38 -8.60
N SER A 197 -14.45 13.10 -9.78
CA SER A 197 -15.89 12.88 -9.90
C SER A 197 -16.30 11.48 -9.44
N ALA A 198 -17.57 11.30 -9.06
CA ALA A 198 -18.05 9.98 -8.60
C ALA A 198 -17.98 8.91 -9.70
N ALA A 199 -18.08 9.34 -10.97
CA ALA A 199 -17.95 8.45 -12.13
C ALA A 199 -16.53 7.88 -12.29
N ASP A 200 -15.53 8.54 -11.73
CA ASP A 200 -14.11 8.16 -11.79
C ASP A 200 -13.60 7.58 -10.46
N SER A 201 -14.45 7.51 -9.43
CA SER A 201 -14.10 7.04 -8.07
C SER A 201 -13.39 5.68 -8.01
N GLY A 202 -13.72 4.78 -8.93
CA GLY A 202 -13.16 3.43 -9.01
C GLY A 202 -11.96 3.30 -9.94
N LYS A 203 -11.60 4.34 -10.70
CA LYS A 203 -10.48 4.33 -11.64
C LYS A 203 -9.16 4.58 -10.92
N LEU A 204 -8.10 4.00 -11.49
CA LEU A 204 -6.75 4.25 -11.04
C LEU A 204 -6.14 5.28 -11.98
N ASP A 205 -6.11 6.53 -11.54
CA ASP A 205 -5.68 7.65 -12.36
C ASP A 205 -4.41 8.29 -11.78
N THR A 206 -3.57 8.81 -12.68
CA THR A 206 -2.36 9.55 -12.34
C THR A 206 -2.56 11.03 -12.59
N HIS A 207 -2.42 11.82 -11.53
CA HIS A 207 -2.58 13.27 -11.56
C HIS A 207 -1.24 13.95 -11.41
N ARG A 208 -0.95 14.88 -12.32
CA ARG A 208 0.30 15.64 -12.33
C ARG A 208 0.06 17.08 -11.92
N PHE A 209 0.82 17.53 -10.93
CA PHE A 209 0.76 18.89 -10.40
C PHE A 209 2.10 19.57 -10.67
N ALA A 210 2.09 20.62 -11.49
CA ALA A 210 3.27 21.42 -11.71
C ALA A 210 3.50 22.32 -10.50
N LEU A 211 4.72 22.30 -9.94
CA LEU A 211 5.12 23.16 -8.82
C LEU A 211 5.74 24.48 -9.30
N THR A 212 6.03 24.56 -10.60
CA THR A 212 6.50 25.78 -11.24
C THR A 212 5.40 26.82 -11.17
N ARG A 213 5.67 27.94 -10.49
CA ARG A 213 4.70 29.03 -10.33
C ARG A 213 4.50 29.67 -11.70
N ARG A 214 3.47 29.22 -12.44
CA ARG A 214 2.87 30.08 -13.47
C ARG A 214 2.35 31.29 -12.73
N GLY A 215 3.08 32.39 -12.80
CA GLY A 215 2.68 33.66 -12.22
C GLY A 215 1.25 33.94 -12.63
N SER A 216 0.35 33.96 -11.66
CA SER A 216 -1.02 34.41 -11.85
C SER A 216 -0.93 35.85 -12.32
N GLN A 217 -1.15 36.06 -13.62
CA GLN A 217 -1.47 37.36 -14.19
C GLN A 217 -2.65 37.91 -13.42
N ASN A 218 -2.42 39.01 -12.69
CA ASN A 218 -3.35 40.12 -12.47
C ASN A 218 -2.62 41.19 -11.65
N ASP A 219 -1.48 41.67 -12.14
CA ASP A 219 -0.91 42.92 -11.64
C ASP A 219 -0.41 43.73 -12.84
N GLU A 220 -1.32 44.53 -13.39
CA GLU A 220 -0.98 45.64 -14.25
C GLU A 220 -0.20 46.67 -13.43
N GLY A 221 1.12 46.70 -13.56
CA GLY A 221 1.85 47.88 -13.10
C GLY A 221 3.30 47.68 -12.73
N LYS A 222 4.16 47.96 -13.71
CA LYS A 222 5.31 48.87 -13.55
C LYS A 222 6.43 48.43 -12.59
N GLY A 223 7.57 48.08 -13.18
CA GLY A 223 8.87 48.35 -12.55
C GLY A 223 9.84 47.18 -12.56
N ALA A 224 10.92 47.37 -13.30
CA ALA A 224 12.14 46.58 -13.32
C ALA A 224 12.53 45.92 -12.00
N ASP A 225 12.77 44.61 -12.05
CA ASP A 225 14.06 44.02 -11.72
C ASP A 225 14.08 42.60 -12.28
N GLU A 226 15.08 42.29 -13.11
CA GLU A 226 15.40 40.93 -13.56
C GLU A 226 15.93 40.12 -12.37
N LYS A 227 15.09 39.87 -11.36
CA LYS A 227 15.35 38.79 -10.41
C LYS A 227 15.11 37.50 -11.16
N GLU A 228 16.21 36.90 -11.58
CA GLU A 228 16.35 35.49 -11.91
C GLU A 228 15.30 34.71 -11.13
N ASN A 229 14.25 34.28 -11.84
CA ASN A 229 13.03 33.71 -11.29
C ASN A 229 13.38 32.32 -10.76
N THR A 230 14.10 32.33 -9.64
CA THR A 230 14.71 31.16 -9.04
C THR A 230 13.57 30.44 -8.37
N GLU A 231 13.05 29.42 -9.05
CA GLU A 231 11.99 28.60 -8.50
C GLU A 231 12.38 28.13 -7.10
N PRO A 232 11.48 28.27 -6.11
CA PRO A 232 11.81 27.97 -4.73
C PRO A 232 12.12 26.49 -4.59
N ALA A 233 13.27 26.18 -3.99
CA ALA A 233 13.59 24.82 -3.60
C ALA A 233 12.55 24.32 -2.59
N VAL A 234 12.16 23.06 -2.72
CA VAL A 234 11.19 22.38 -1.87
C VAL A 234 11.94 21.36 -1.04
N GLU A 235 11.64 21.28 0.25
CA GLU A 235 12.21 20.30 1.18
C GLU A 235 11.10 19.43 1.82
N ALA A 236 9.86 19.90 1.87
CA ALA A 236 8.72 19.11 2.33
C ALA A 236 7.52 19.25 1.40
N ILE A 237 6.88 18.12 1.12
CA ILE A 237 5.65 18.01 0.34
C ILE A 237 4.63 17.27 1.21
N GLN A 238 3.43 17.81 1.32
CA GLN A 238 2.33 17.19 2.04
C GLN A 238 1.14 17.03 1.11
N ILE A 239 0.61 15.82 1.07
CA ILE A 239 -0.57 15.43 0.34
C ILE A 239 -1.68 15.28 1.37
N ASP A 240 -2.58 16.26 1.40
CA ASP A 240 -3.76 16.26 2.25
C ASP A 240 -4.92 15.63 1.48
N ILE A 241 -5.55 14.61 2.07
CA ILE A 241 -6.70 13.91 1.53
C ILE A 241 -7.89 14.31 2.39
N GLU A 242 -8.69 15.25 1.87
CA GLU A 242 -9.80 15.84 2.60
C GLU A 242 -11.01 14.91 2.66
N SER A 243 -11.23 14.11 1.61
CA SER A 243 -12.33 13.15 1.54
C SER A 243 -12.10 12.06 0.50
N GLY A 244 -12.80 10.93 0.67
CA GLY A 244 -12.79 9.78 -0.24
C GLY A 244 -14.18 9.21 -0.48
N TYR A 245 -14.28 8.33 -1.48
CA TYR A 245 -15.51 7.61 -1.87
C TYR A 245 -15.74 6.32 -1.07
N SER A 246 -14.75 5.91 -0.29
CA SER A 246 -14.77 4.73 0.57
C SER A 246 -14.26 5.13 1.95
N ASP A 247 -14.33 4.21 2.91
CA ASP A 247 -13.77 4.38 4.26
C ASP A 247 -12.24 4.42 4.27
N PHE A 248 -11.62 4.17 3.11
CA PHE A 248 -10.18 4.23 2.88
C PHE A 248 -9.86 4.83 1.51
N VAL A 249 -8.61 5.29 1.37
CA VAL A 249 -7.99 5.68 0.10
C VAL A 249 -6.73 4.88 -0.14
N CYS A 250 -6.41 4.70 -1.42
CA CYS A 250 -5.16 4.10 -1.84
C CYS A 250 -4.34 5.14 -2.61
N VAL A 251 -3.11 5.39 -2.17
CA VAL A 251 -2.12 6.09 -2.97
C VAL A 251 -1.10 5.06 -3.40
N TYR A 252 -0.97 4.85 -4.71
CA TYR A 252 -0.09 3.83 -5.26
C TYR A 252 1.32 4.38 -5.40
N PHE A 253 1.46 5.46 -6.17
CA PHE A 253 2.77 6.03 -6.44
C PHE A 253 2.75 7.53 -6.23
N VAL A 254 3.83 8.04 -5.66
CA VAL A 254 4.15 9.47 -5.67
C VAL A 254 5.52 9.64 -6.32
N ARG A 255 5.55 10.33 -7.45
CA ARG A 255 6.78 10.61 -8.20
C ARG A 255 7.10 12.09 -8.17
N LEU A 256 8.35 12.39 -7.82
CA LEU A 256 8.87 13.74 -7.80
C LEU A 256 9.72 13.97 -9.03
N ARG A 257 9.32 14.91 -9.88
CA ARG A 257 10.12 15.30 -11.05
C ARG A 257 11.01 16.45 -10.66
N ILE A 258 12.31 16.23 -10.63
CA ILE A 258 13.29 17.27 -10.31
C ILE A 258 13.51 18.14 -11.54
N ALA A 259 13.52 19.47 -11.36
CA ALA A 259 13.90 20.38 -12.43
C ALA A 259 15.38 20.16 -12.76
N SER A 260 15.70 19.91 -14.03
CA SER A 260 17.08 19.81 -14.47
C SER A 260 17.77 21.16 -14.22
N SER A 261 18.71 21.20 -13.28
CA SER A 261 19.66 22.31 -13.21
C SER A 261 20.47 22.24 -14.50
N GLY A 262 20.29 23.20 -15.41
CA GLY A 262 21.14 23.31 -16.59
C GLY A 262 22.59 23.32 -16.12
N HIS A 263 23.33 22.25 -16.40
CA HIS A 263 24.77 22.26 -16.25
C HIS A 263 25.30 23.28 -17.25
N ILE A 264 25.62 24.48 -16.77
CA ILE A 264 26.48 25.40 -17.50
C ILE A 264 27.85 24.72 -17.47
N ALA A 265 28.16 24.00 -18.54
CA ALA A 265 29.53 23.61 -18.83
C ALA A 265 30.33 24.90 -19.03
N THR A 266 31.20 25.20 -18.05
CA THR A 266 32.23 26.24 -18.15
C THR A 266 33.26 25.87 -19.21
#